data_AF-A0A2S6RF52-F1
#
_entry.id   AF-A0A2S6RF52-F1
#
_cell.length_a   1.000
_cell.length_b   1.000
_cell.length_c   1.000
_cell.angle_alpha   90.00
_cell.angle_beta   90.00
_cell.angle_gamma   90.00
#
_symmetry.space_group_name_H-M   'P 1'
#
loop_
_entity.id
_entity.type
_entity.pdbx_description
1 polymer ?
#
loop_
_entity_poly.entity_id
_entity_poly.type
_entity_poly.pdbx_seq_one_letter_code
_entity_poly.pdbx_strand_id
1 'polypeptide(L)'
;MFKLFIILILLLTKGLFSKEIIVNITGVAKVGKECFLSVEIQDNSKPLIENIDLLIYSLDEENALIGKSNMILRSLRKKQPYKTFTSIDVSSVKSCKKIKKVDLVIKSCELANGKNVNNCLNFFEINKIKSISDSLEVNVSNNYHFYSDQLNKDFFIPELDLKLKVLDVNIAKYYKIKNYKNGLVVVNNNNSLFKEGDLIIEAEMNSIFKIKDLNDKIKIVKNNKKKSILISLVREQQEKFVAVFLK
;
A
#
# COMPACT_ATOMS: atom_id res chain seq x y z
N MET A 1 18.07 13.54 39.56
CA MET A 1 18.13 12.12 39.14
C MET A 1 17.05 11.72 38.12
N PHE A 2 15.80 12.18 38.23
CA PHE A 2 14.71 11.84 37.29
C PHE A 2 14.95 12.31 35.83
N LYS A 3 15.56 13.49 35.63
CA LYS A 3 15.91 14.01 34.29
C LYS A 3 16.96 13.16 33.55
N LEU A 4 17.87 12.51 34.27
CA LEU A 4 18.88 11.62 33.67
C LEU A 4 18.24 10.30 33.22
N PHE A 5 17.24 9.80 33.95
CA PHE A 5 16.47 8.60 33.58
C PHE A 5 15.66 8.80 32.30
N ILE A 6 15.06 10.00 32.11
CA ILE A 6 14.31 10.33 30.89
C ILE A 6 15.23 10.37 29.65
N ILE A 7 16.44 10.90 29.80
CA ILE A 7 17.45 10.93 28.71
C ILE A 7 17.95 9.52 28.40
N LEU A 8 18.14 8.67 29.41
CA LEU A 8 18.54 7.27 29.23
C LEU A 8 17.42 6.46 28.53
N ILE A 9 16.15 6.67 28.89
CA ILE A 9 15.00 6.07 28.23
C ILE A 9 14.90 6.54 26.77
N LEU A 10 15.14 7.83 26.48
CA LEU A 10 15.18 8.37 25.12
C LEU A 10 16.36 7.88 24.26
N LEU A 11 17.50 7.54 24.88
CA LEU A 11 18.64 6.94 24.19
C LEU A 11 18.46 5.42 23.98
N LEU A 12 17.80 4.73 24.90
CA LEU A 12 17.46 3.31 24.80
C LEU A 12 16.32 3.04 23.80
N THR A 13 15.39 3.98 23.60
CA THR A 13 14.30 3.81 22.62
C THR A 13 14.75 4.01 21.17
N LYS A 14 15.90 4.66 20.92
CA LYS A 14 16.48 4.79 19.58
C LYS A 14 17.02 3.47 19.00
N GLY A 15 16.94 2.35 19.74
CA GLY A 15 17.43 1.03 19.31
C GLY A 15 16.35 -0.03 18.98
N LEU A 16 15.06 0.29 19.10
CA LEU A 16 13.97 -0.67 18.95
C LEU A 16 13.51 -0.75 17.48
N PHE A 17 14.15 -1.68 16.76
CA PHE A 17 13.98 -2.08 15.34
C PHE A 17 14.59 -1.13 14.29
N SER A 18 15.46 -1.52 13.35
CA SER A 18 16.28 -2.71 13.06
C SER A 18 17.11 -2.36 11.80
N LYS A 19 18.25 -3.01 11.57
CA LYS A 19 18.80 -3.13 10.20
C LYS A 19 17.73 -3.75 9.27
N GLU A 20 17.77 -3.50 7.97
CA GLU A 20 16.59 -3.61 7.09
C GLU A 20 16.76 -4.73 6.04
N ILE A 21 15.66 -5.35 5.58
CA ILE A 21 15.60 -6.09 4.31
C ILE A 21 15.63 -5.04 3.20
N ILE A 22 16.77 -4.95 2.52
CA ILE A 22 16.97 -4.01 1.44
C ILE A 22 16.50 -4.68 0.14
N VAL A 23 15.61 -4.01 -0.58
CA VAL A 23 15.15 -4.43 -1.90
C VAL A 23 15.60 -3.43 -2.95
N ASN A 24 16.16 -3.93 -4.04
CA ASN A 24 16.62 -3.17 -5.18
C ASN A 24 16.01 -3.76 -6.46
N ILE A 25 15.33 -2.94 -7.24
CA ILE A 25 14.79 -3.34 -8.54
C ILE A 25 15.65 -2.69 -9.61
N THR A 26 16.43 -3.50 -10.32
CA THR A 26 17.47 -2.97 -11.21
C THR A 26 16.95 -2.68 -12.62
N GLY A 27 15.82 -3.27 -13.01
CA GLY A 27 15.14 -2.95 -14.26
C GLY A 27 14.18 -4.01 -14.75
N VAL A 28 13.56 -3.72 -15.90
CA VAL A 28 12.68 -4.61 -16.64
C VAL A 28 13.37 -4.99 -17.95
N ALA A 29 13.48 -6.29 -18.21
CA ALA A 29 14.03 -6.83 -19.44
C ALA A 29 12.95 -7.55 -20.25
N LYS A 30 12.94 -7.36 -21.58
CA LYS A 30 12.17 -8.19 -22.50
C LYS A 30 13.09 -9.28 -23.04
N VAL A 31 12.74 -10.55 -22.81
CA VAL A 31 13.48 -11.70 -23.33
C VAL A 31 12.52 -12.55 -24.15
N GLY A 32 12.71 -12.57 -25.47
CA GLY A 32 11.79 -13.25 -26.39
C GLY A 32 10.36 -12.71 -26.30
N LYS A 33 9.42 -13.57 -25.88
CA LYS A 33 8.00 -13.26 -25.70
C LYS A 33 7.62 -13.06 -24.22
N GLU A 34 8.59 -12.89 -23.34
CA GLU A 34 8.37 -12.70 -21.91
C GLU A 34 9.06 -11.43 -21.41
N CYS A 35 8.61 -10.99 -20.25
CA CYS A 35 9.13 -9.81 -19.58
C CYS A 35 9.51 -10.17 -18.17
N PHE A 36 10.69 -9.73 -17.76
CA PHE A 36 11.30 -10.10 -16.50
C PHE A 36 11.63 -8.85 -15.70
N LEU A 37 11.35 -8.91 -14.41
CA LEU A 37 11.80 -7.93 -13.45
C LEU A 37 13.06 -8.46 -12.77
N SER A 38 14.13 -7.67 -12.76
CA SER A 38 15.34 -7.99 -12.01
C SER A 38 15.26 -7.43 -10.60
N VAL A 39 15.45 -8.30 -9.61
CA VAL A 39 15.26 -8.01 -8.20
C VAL A 39 16.49 -8.46 -7.42
N GLU A 40 16.99 -7.60 -6.56
CA GLU A 40 18.06 -7.88 -5.61
C GLU A 40 17.54 -7.64 -4.19
N ILE A 41 17.68 -8.64 -3.31
CA ILE A 41 17.19 -8.59 -1.93
C ILE A 41 18.30 -8.97 -0.97
N GLN A 42 18.46 -8.20 0.10
CA GLN A 42 19.46 -8.46 1.13
C GLN A 42 18.83 -8.32 2.51
N ASP A 43 18.80 -9.41 3.28
CA ASP A 43 18.32 -9.37 4.67
C ASP A 43 19.44 -8.90 5.60
N ASN A 44 19.35 -7.65 6.07
CA ASN A 44 20.18 -7.17 7.17
C ASN A 44 19.47 -7.18 8.52
N SER A 45 18.24 -7.67 8.59
CA SER A 45 17.38 -7.53 9.76
C SER A 45 17.89 -8.20 11.03
N LYS A 46 17.48 -7.65 12.18
CA LYS A 46 17.75 -8.25 13.49
C LYS A 46 17.10 -9.64 13.61
N PRO A 47 15.79 -9.82 13.35
CA PRO A 47 15.23 -11.17 13.24
C PRO A 47 15.89 -11.95 12.09
N LEU A 48 15.81 -13.29 12.12
CA LEU A 48 16.23 -14.13 11.00
C LEU A 48 14.99 -14.43 10.17
N ILE A 49 14.78 -13.66 9.10
CA ILE A 49 13.68 -13.84 8.17
C ILE A 49 14.17 -14.80 7.09
N GLU A 50 13.52 -15.96 6.97
CA GLU A 50 13.95 -16.99 6.02
C GLU A 50 13.08 -17.00 4.76
N ASN A 51 11.77 -16.79 4.91
CA ASN A 51 10.85 -16.82 3.80
C ASN A 51 10.13 -15.47 3.64
N ILE A 52 9.99 -15.05 2.39
CA ILE A 52 9.27 -13.83 2.02
C ILE A 52 8.38 -14.16 0.82
N ASP A 53 7.10 -13.81 0.92
CA ASP A 53 6.12 -13.86 -0.18
C ASP A 53 5.83 -12.42 -0.63
N LEU A 54 6.21 -12.10 -1.88
CA LEU A 54 6.05 -10.78 -2.50
C LEU A 54 5.11 -10.87 -3.70
N LEU A 55 4.07 -10.05 -3.69
CA LEU A 55 3.29 -9.73 -4.89
C LEU A 55 3.87 -8.46 -5.51
N ILE A 56 4.15 -8.49 -6.81
CA ILE A 56 4.78 -7.40 -7.53
C ILE A 56 3.83 -6.91 -8.60
N TYR A 57 3.44 -5.64 -8.54
CA TYR A 57 2.56 -5.01 -9.52
C TYR A 57 3.36 -4.04 -10.37
N SER A 58 3.31 -4.23 -11.68
CA SER A 58 3.99 -3.38 -12.66
C SER A 58 3.01 -2.38 -13.27
N LEU A 59 3.35 -1.11 -13.24
CA LEU A 59 2.49 0.00 -13.67
C LEU A 59 3.13 0.87 -14.75
N ASP A 60 2.30 1.55 -15.53
CA ASP A 60 2.76 2.67 -16.37
C ASP A 60 2.92 3.98 -15.59
N GLU A 61 3.29 5.06 -16.29
CA GLU A 61 3.45 6.40 -15.71
C GLU A 61 2.15 6.94 -15.10
N GLU A 62 1.00 6.51 -15.60
CA GLU A 62 -0.34 6.91 -15.15
C GLU A 62 -0.88 6.03 -14.01
N ASN A 63 -0.07 5.09 -13.50
CA ASN A 63 -0.44 4.08 -12.49
C ASN A 63 -1.44 3.02 -12.98
N ALA A 64 -1.62 2.85 -14.29
CA ALA A 64 -2.42 1.75 -14.81
C ALA A 64 -1.66 0.42 -14.68
N LEU A 65 -2.36 -0.63 -14.22
CA LEU A 65 -1.78 -1.95 -14.07
C LEU A 65 -1.43 -2.56 -15.43
N ILE A 66 -0.14 -2.82 -15.65
CA ILE A 66 0.38 -3.50 -16.85
C ILE A 66 0.47 -5.00 -16.61
N GLY A 67 0.93 -5.40 -15.43
CA GLY A 67 1.22 -6.79 -15.16
C GLY A 67 1.51 -7.07 -13.70
N LYS A 68 1.60 -8.36 -13.40
CA LYS A 68 1.71 -8.87 -12.03
C LYS A 68 2.71 -10.01 -11.98
N SER A 69 3.39 -10.14 -10.86
CA SER A 69 4.32 -11.23 -10.60
C SER A 69 4.22 -11.66 -9.15
N ASN A 70 4.56 -12.91 -8.89
CA ASN A 70 4.66 -13.45 -7.54
C ASN A 70 6.07 -13.98 -7.33
N MET A 71 6.71 -13.57 -6.24
CA MET A 71 8.05 -13.98 -5.88
C MET A 71 8.03 -14.55 -4.47
N ILE A 72 8.35 -15.84 -4.37
CA ILE A 72 8.51 -16.54 -3.10
C ILE A 72 10.00 -16.80 -2.92
N LEU A 73 10.60 -16.13 -1.94
CA LEU A 73 11.99 -16.35 -1.55
C LEU A 73 12.00 -17.28 -0.36
N ARG A 74 12.82 -18.32 -0.44
CA ARG A 74 12.98 -19.30 0.63
C ARG A 74 14.43 -19.36 1.07
N SER A 75 14.63 -19.63 2.35
CA SER A 75 15.97 -19.81 2.95
C SER A 75 16.90 -18.62 2.69
N LEU A 76 16.40 -17.40 2.88
CA LEU A 76 17.21 -16.19 2.84
C LEU A 76 18.28 -16.20 3.93
N ARG A 77 19.52 -15.99 3.52
CA ARG A 77 20.71 -15.89 4.37
C ARG A 77 21.00 -14.42 4.65
N LYS A 78 21.34 -14.13 5.90
CA LYS A 78 21.67 -12.77 6.31
C LYS A 78 22.86 -12.20 5.55
N LYS A 79 22.78 -10.91 5.24
CA LYS A 79 23.82 -10.09 4.60
C LYS A 79 24.28 -10.56 3.23
N GLN A 80 23.75 -11.65 2.70
CA GLN A 80 24.04 -12.13 1.35
C GLN A 80 23.02 -11.51 0.39
N PRO A 81 23.46 -10.81 -0.67
CA PRO A 81 22.54 -10.33 -1.70
C PRO A 81 22.00 -11.50 -2.53
N TYR A 82 20.69 -11.58 -2.65
CA TYR A 82 19.96 -12.51 -3.51
C TYR A 82 19.55 -11.78 -4.78
N LYS A 83 20.24 -12.06 -5.88
CA LYS A 83 19.89 -11.53 -7.21
C LYS A 83 19.06 -12.56 -7.96
N THR A 84 17.88 -12.17 -8.38
CA THR A 84 16.94 -13.04 -9.08
C THR A 84 16.16 -12.27 -10.14
N PHE A 85 15.44 -13.01 -10.97
CA PHE A 85 14.50 -12.48 -11.95
C PHE A 85 13.15 -13.12 -11.72
N THR A 86 12.09 -12.35 -11.94
CA THR A 86 10.73 -12.90 -11.93
C THR A 86 9.99 -12.52 -13.20
N SER A 87 9.27 -13.47 -13.78
CA SER A 87 8.45 -13.19 -14.96
C SER A 87 7.25 -12.32 -14.58
N ILE A 88 6.96 -11.33 -15.42
CA ILE A 88 5.82 -10.43 -15.27
C ILE A 88 4.73 -10.95 -16.18
N ASP A 89 3.62 -11.38 -15.59
CA ASP A 89 2.41 -11.73 -16.33
C ASP A 89 1.81 -10.43 -16.91
N VAL A 90 1.90 -10.29 -18.23
CA VAL A 90 1.43 -9.15 -19.01
C VAL A 90 0.50 -9.62 -20.11
N SER A 91 -0.54 -8.85 -20.40
CA SER A 91 -1.46 -9.13 -21.51
C SER A 91 -0.79 -9.03 -22.88
N SER A 92 0.28 -8.24 -22.99
CA SER A 92 1.06 -8.07 -24.22
C SER A 92 2.51 -7.74 -23.92
N VAL A 93 3.43 -8.45 -24.55
CA VAL A 93 4.89 -8.22 -24.46
C VAL A 93 5.29 -6.82 -24.92
N LYS A 94 4.48 -6.17 -25.75
CA LYS A 94 4.71 -4.76 -26.15
C LYS A 94 4.57 -3.80 -24.96
N SER A 95 3.78 -4.16 -23.95
CA SER A 95 3.54 -3.35 -22.76
C SER A 95 4.74 -3.28 -21.82
N CYS A 96 5.75 -4.13 -21.99
CA CYS A 96 6.90 -4.16 -21.08
C CYS A 96 7.74 -2.89 -21.14
N LYS A 97 7.78 -2.24 -22.31
CA LYS A 97 8.40 -0.92 -22.48
C LYS A 97 7.64 0.20 -21.77
N LYS A 98 6.37 -0.02 -21.42
CA LYS A 98 5.52 0.95 -20.71
C LYS A 98 5.68 0.85 -19.20
N ILE A 99 6.33 -0.20 -18.69
CA ILE A 99 6.52 -0.36 -17.24
C ILE A 99 7.50 0.71 -16.76
N LYS A 100 7.00 1.59 -15.91
CA LYS A 100 7.74 2.73 -15.36
C LYS A 100 7.69 2.77 -13.85
N LYS A 101 6.74 2.07 -13.22
CA LYS A 101 6.63 1.95 -11.77
C LYS A 101 6.42 0.49 -11.36
N VAL A 102 6.91 0.14 -10.19
CA VAL A 102 6.71 -1.17 -9.56
C VAL A 102 6.28 -0.98 -8.11
N ASP A 103 5.19 -1.63 -7.74
CA ASP A 103 4.72 -1.70 -6.38
C ASP A 103 4.95 -3.11 -5.82
N LEU A 104 5.79 -3.18 -4.79
CA LEU A 104 6.10 -4.39 -4.05
C LEU A 104 5.13 -4.52 -2.87
N VAL A 105 4.28 -5.53 -2.90
CA VAL A 105 3.31 -5.82 -1.85
C VAL A 105 3.75 -7.04 -1.06
N ILE A 106 4.09 -6.85 0.21
CA ILE A 106 4.54 -7.93 1.08
C ILE A 106 3.32 -8.70 1.58
N LYS A 107 3.18 -9.95 1.13
CA LYS A 107 2.04 -10.81 1.51
C LYS A 107 2.29 -11.51 2.84
N SER A 108 3.49 -12.05 3.03
CA SER A 108 3.90 -12.66 4.31
C SER A 108 5.41 -12.71 4.44
N CYS A 109 5.87 -12.85 5.69
CA CYS A 109 7.25 -13.18 6.01
C CYS A 109 7.28 -14.14 7.19
N GLU A 110 8.19 -15.10 7.12
CA GLU A 110 8.35 -16.13 8.14
C GLU A 110 9.75 -16.07 8.72
N LEU A 111 9.80 -16.17 10.04
CA LEU A 111 11.05 -16.36 10.78
C LEU A 111 11.55 -17.81 10.61
N ALA A 112 12.83 -18.03 10.88
CA ALA A 112 13.44 -19.36 10.86
C ALA A 112 12.76 -20.43 11.73
N ASN A 113 12.02 -20.00 12.76
CA ASN A 113 11.24 -20.90 13.61
C ASN A 113 9.81 -21.16 13.07
N GLY A 114 9.53 -20.80 11.81
CA GLY A 114 8.24 -20.97 11.15
C GLY A 114 7.15 -19.99 11.57
N LYS A 115 7.46 -19.01 12.44
CA LYS A 115 6.45 -18.03 12.89
C LYS A 115 6.27 -16.92 11.86
N ASN A 116 5.02 -16.67 11.50
CA ASN A 116 4.64 -15.52 10.68
C ASN A 116 4.83 -14.20 11.44
N VAL A 117 5.32 -13.19 10.71
CA VAL A 117 5.56 -11.84 11.23
C VAL A 117 4.35 -10.95 10.95
N ASN A 118 3.69 -10.46 12.01
CA ASN A 118 2.45 -9.68 11.89
C ASN A 118 2.59 -8.33 11.17
N ASN A 119 3.79 -7.74 11.12
CA ASN A 119 4.02 -6.48 10.41
C ASN A 119 5.36 -6.51 9.66
N CYS A 120 5.41 -7.31 8.60
CA CYS A 120 6.65 -7.50 7.87
C CYS A 120 7.12 -6.24 7.11
N LEU A 121 6.19 -5.36 6.73
CA LEU A 121 6.47 -4.10 6.05
C LEU A 121 7.54 -3.26 6.76
N ASN A 122 7.54 -3.26 8.10
CA ASN A 122 8.49 -2.50 8.90
C ASN A 122 9.95 -2.95 8.74
N PHE A 123 10.20 -4.10 8.12
CA PHE A 123 11.55 -4.58 7.85
C PHE A 123 12.06 -4.18 6.47
N PHE A 124 11.23 -3.62 5.58
CA PHE A 124 11.61 -3.40 4.19
C PHE A 124 12.06 -1.97 3.92
N GLU A 125 13.19 -1.86 3.24
CA GLU A 125 13.71 -0.61 2.67
C GLU A 125 13.87 -0.76 1.16
N ILE A 126 13.55 0.29 0.42
CA ILE A 126 13.88 0.36 -1.01
C ILE A 126 15.24 1.03 -1.13
N ASN A 127 16.19 0.33 -1.75
CA ASN A 127 17.48 0.91 -2.05
C ASN A 127 17.31 2.01 -3.12
N LYS A 128 17.39 3.28 -2.71
CA LYS A 128 17.24 4.44 -3.60
C LYS A 128 18.51 4.80 -4.36
N ILE A 129 19.54 3.95 -4.37
CA ILE A 129 20.75 4.21 -5.17
C ILE A 129 20.33 4.30 -6.64
N LYS A 130 20.32 5.55 -7.15
CA LYS A 130 19.90 5.91 -8.51
C LYS A 130 20.73 5.13 -9.52
N SER A 131 20.12 4.13 -10.18
CA SER A 131 20.68 3.58 -11.41
C SER A 131 20.54 4.63 -12.53
N ILE A 132 21.58 4.74 -13.35
CA ILE A 132 21.86 5.88 -14.25
C ILE A 132 20.98 5.89 -15.53
N SER A 133 19.99 5.00 -15.66
CA SER A 133 19.10 4.94 -16.83
C SER A 133 17.63 4.83 -16.40
N ASP A 134 16.76 5.70 -16.93
CA ASP A 134 15.30 5.71 -16.79
C ASP A 134 14.79 5.04 -15.51
N SER A 135 15.01 5.71 -14.36
CA SER A 135 14.78 5.13 -13.04
C SER A 135 13.32 4.68 -12.91
N LEU A 136 13.13 3.36 -12.88
CA LEU A 136 11.87 2.74 -12.55
C LEU A 136 11.50 3.13 -11.12
N GLU A 137 10.34 3.73 -10.93
CA GLU A 137 9.85 4.12 -9.60
C GLU A 137 9.47 2.86 -8.84
N VAL A 138 10.00 2.67 -7.63
CA VAL A 138 9.67 1.51 -6.79
C VAL A 138 9.02 2.00 -5.51
N ASN A 139 7.86 1.41 -5.17
CA ASN A 139 7.22 1.60 -3.88
C ASN A 139 7.01 0.26 -3.18
N VAL A 140 6.94 0.26 -1.85
CA VAL A 140 6.65 -0.91 -1.03
C VAL A 140 5.37 -0.63 -0.24
N SER A 141 4.50 -1.63 -0.14
CA SER A 141 3.18 -1.54 0.47
C SER A 141 2.80 -2.86 1.13
N ASN A 142 1.83 -2.83 2.04
CA ASN A 142 1.12 -4.01 2.54
C ASN A 142 -0.31 -4.11 2.00
N ASN A 143 -0.76 -3.10 1.24
CA ASN A 143 -2.12 -3.02 0.75
C ASN A 143 -2.26 -3.74 -0.60
N TYR A 144 -2.52 -5.05 -0.54
CA TYR A 144 -2.83 -5.85 -1.73
C TYR A 144 -4.22 -5.58 -2.30
N HIS A 145 -5.14 -5.05 -1.50
CA HIS A 145 -6.54 -4.88 -1.90
C HIS A 145 -6.72 -3.93 -3.08
N PHE A 146 -5.88 -2.90 -3.18
CA PHE A 146 -5.93 -1.93 -4.27
C PHE A 146 -5.80 -2.56 -5.67
N TYR A 147 -5.03 -3.65 -5.79
CA TYR A 147 -4.82 -4.35 -7.06
C TYR A 147 -5.69 -5.60 -7.22
N SER A 148 -6.53 -5.90 -6.21
CA SER A 148 -7.44 -7.03 -6.27
C SER A 148 -8.76 -6.57 -6.90
N ASP A 149 -9.14 -7.16 -8.03
CA ASP A 149 -10.41 -6.88 -8.73
C ASP A 149 -11.66 -7.32 -7.92
N GLN A 150 -11.51 -7.71 -6.64
CA GLN A 150 -12.51 -8.48 -5.90
C GLN A 150 -13.54 -7.67 -5.10
N LEU A 151 -13.53 -6.33 -5.15
CA LEU A 151 -14.43 -5.51 -4.31
C LEU A 151 -15.40 -4.63 -5.10
N ASN A 152 -15.99 -5.18 -6.16
CA ASN A 152 -17.10 -4.55 -6.90
C ASN A 152 -18.45 -4.58 -6.14
N LYS A 153 -18.44 -4.39 -4.83
CA LYS A 153 -19.68 -4.30 -4.04
C LYS A 153 -19.88 -2.87 -3.56
N ASP A 154 -21.03 -2.31 -3.91
CA ASP A 154 -21.51 -1.05 -3.34
C ASP A 154 -21.90 -1.30 -1.87
N PHE A 155 -21.44 -0.41 -0.99
CA PHE A 155 -21.80 -0.42 0.42
C PHE A 155 -22.57 0.85 0.74
N PHE A 156 -23.80 0.69 1.21
CA PHE A 156 -24.59 1.81 1.70
C PHE A 156 -24.26 2.08 3.17
N ILE A 157 -23.97 3.34 3.50
CA ILE A 157 -23.72 3.84 4.85
C ILE A 157 -24.90 4.73 5.26
N PRO A 158 -25.88 4.20 6.02
CA PRO A 158 -27.10 4.93 6.34
C PRO A 158 -26.87 6.23 7.09
N GLU A 159 -25.91 6.25 8.02
CA GLU A 159 -25.62 7.42 8.85
C GLU A 159 -25.08 8.61 8.06
N LEU A 160 -24.50 8.36 6.88
CA LEU A 160 -24.00 9.40 5.98
C LEU A 160 -24.87 9.55 4.71
N ASP A 161 -25.78 8.61 4.48
CA ASP A 161 -26.58 8.49 3.25
C ASP A 161 -25.72 8.44 1.99
N LEU A 162 -24.70 7.57 2.02
CA LEU A 162 -23.72 7.40 0.95
C LEU A 162 -23.67 5.96 0.46
N LYS A 163 -23.46 5.79 -0.84
CA LYS A 163 -22.96 4.52 -1.40
C LYS A 163 -21.47 4.67 -1.64
N LEU A 164 -20.71 3.73 -1.11
CA LEU A 164 -19.26 3.72 -1.15
C LEU A 164 -18.75 2.43 -1.78
N LYS A 165 -17.62 2.51 -2.48
CA LYS A 165 -16.81 1.37 -2.88
C LYS A 165 -15.42 1.49 -2.28
N VAL A 166 -14.78 0.36 -2.00
CA VAL A 166 -13.35 0.38 -1.64
C VAL A 166 -12.55 0.77 -2.88
N LEU A 167 -11.56 1.65 -2.73
CA LEU A 167 -10.71 2.06 -3.85
C LEU A 167 -9.90 0.85 -4.38
N ASP A 168 -10.08 0.55 -5.66
CA ASP A 168 -9.24 -0.37 -6.43
C ASP A 168 -8.67 0.33 -7.68
N VAL A 169 -7.79 -0.36 -8.40
CA VAL A 169 -7.12 0.16 -9.60
C VAL A 169 -8.09 0.59 -10.70
N ASN A 170 -9.22 -0.11 -10.88
CA ASN A 170 -10.19 0.19 -11.93
C ASN A 170 -11.02 1.42 -11.56
N ILE A 171 -11.44 1.51 -10.30
CA ILE A 171 -12.14 2.66 -9.74
C ILE A 171 -11.24 3.90 -9.77
N ALA A 172 -9.97 3.75 -9.37
CA ALA A 172 -8.99 4.83 -9.41
C ALA A 172 -8.83 5.38 -10.82
N LYS A 173 -8.72 4.49 -11.82
CA LYS A 173 -8.67 4.87 -13.23
C LYS A 173 -9.94 5.57 -13.69
N TYR A 174 -11.12 5.04 -13.36
CA TYR A 174 -12.41 5.58 -13.76
C TYR A 174 -12.61 7.02 -13.26
N TYR A 175 -12.35 7.25 -11.96
CA TYR A 175 -12.46 8.58 -11.34
C TYR A 175 -11.19 9.42 -11.44
N LYS A 176 -10.17 8.95 -12.17
CA LYS A 176 -8.87 9.62 -12.34
C LYS A 176 -8.17 9.96 -11.02
N ILE A 177 -8.35 9.16 -9.98
CA ILE A 177 -7.69 9.30 -8.68
C ILE A 177 -6.21 8.95 -8.83
N LYS A 178 -5.31 9.87 -8.46
CA LYS A 178 -3.86 9.66 -8.51
C LYS A 178 -3.27 9.67 -7.10
N ASN A 179 -2.15 8.99 -6.89
CA ASN A 179 -1.36 8.98 -5.65
C ASN A 179 -2.03 8.34 -4.41
N TYR A 180 -3.30 7.93 -4.48
CA TYR A 180 -3.98 7.20 -3.42
C TYR A 180 -4.15 5.73 -3.81
N LYS A 181 -3.90 4.85 -2.84
CA LYS A 181 -4.04 3.39 -2.96
C LYS A 181 -5.02 2.81 -1.92
N ASN A 182 -5.65 3.66 -1.13
CA ASN A 182 -6.59 3.31 -0.08
C ASN A 182 -7.71 4.36 -0.02
N GLY A 183 -8.76 4.03 0.72
CA GLY A 183 -9.93 4.89 0.91
C GLY A 183 -11.20 4.30 0.31
N LEU A 184 -12.27 5.07 0.42
CA LEU A 184 -13.61 4.71 -0.03
C LEU A 184 -14.12 5.75 -1.03
N VAL A 185 -14.46 5.32 -2.24
CA VAL A 185 -14.97 6.19 -3.29
C VAL A 185 -16.48 6.30 -3.20
N VAL A 186 -16.99 7.53 -3.25
CA VAL A 186 -18.42 7.83 -3.32
C VAL A 186 -18.94 7.48 -4.71
N VAL A 187 -19.98 6.64 -4.77
CA VAL A 187 -20.59 6.18 -6.03
C VAL A 187 -22.05 6.61 -6.19
N ASN A 188 -22.57 7.50 -5.33
CA ASN A 188 -23.90 8.09 -5.48
C ASN A 188 -23.86 9.61 -5.73
N ASN A 189 -24.85 10.12 -6.47
CA ASN A 189 -25.01 11.53 -6.84
C ASN A 189 -25.90 12.34 -5.86
N ASN A 190 -26.66 11.69 -4.98
CA ASN A 190 -27.75 12.36 -4.27
C ASN A 190 -27.38 12.99 -2.91
N ASN A 191 -26.10 13.30 -2.65
CA ASN A 191 -25.66 13.93 -1.40
C ASN A 191 -25.22 15.39 -1.64
N SER A 192 -25.55 16.31 -0.74
CA SER A 192 -25.19 17.73 -0.89
C SER A 192 -23.73 18.04 -0.51
N LEU A 193 -23.14 17.24 0.38
CA LEU A 193 -21.77 17.42 0.87
C LEU A 193 -20.76 16.64 0.04
N PHE A 194 -21.14 15.42 -0.38
CA PHE A 194 -20.31 14.52 -1.16
C PHE A 194 -20.75 14.49 -2.62
N LYS A 195 -19.78 14.37 -3.52
CA LYS A 195 -20.00 14.19 -4.95
C LYS A 195 -19.55 12.79 -5.35
N GLU A 196 -20.18 12.23 -6.38
CA GLU A 196 -19.70 11.03 -7.02
C GLU A 196 -18.24 11.21 -7.46
N GLY A 197 -17.40 10.23 -7.15
CA GLY A 197 -15.96 10.27 -7.38
C GLY A 197 -15.11 10.89 -6.26
N ASP A 198 -15.72 11.46 -5.21
CA ASP A 198 -14.97 11.83 -4.01
C ASP A 198 -14.35 10.58 -3.37
N LEU A 199 -13.08 10.68 -2.97
CA LEU A 199 -12.38 9.62 -2.24
C LEU A 199 -12.27 9.98 -0.75
N ILE A 200 -12.97 9.27 0.11
CA ILE A 200 -12.82 9.38 1.57
C ILE A 200 -11.54 8.64 1.99
N ILE A 201 -10.60 9.37 2.56
CA ILE A 201 -9.29 8.83 2.99
C ILE A 201 -9.17 8.71 4.51
N GLU A 202 -9.91 9.52 5.27
CA GLU A 202 -9.87 9.48 6.74
C GLU A 202 -11.23 9.82 7.37
N ALA A 203 -11.45 9.32 8.59
CA ALA A 203 -12.55 9.76 9.46
C ALA A 203 -12.03 9.94 10.90
N GLU A 204 -12.38 11.06 11.54
CA GLU A 204 -11.85 11.49 12.85
C GLU A 204 -10.31 11.36 12.91
N MET A 205 -9.60 11.83 11.87
CA MET A 205 -8.13 11.78 11.75
C MET A 205 -7.54 10.35 11.77
N ASN A 206 -8.33 9.34 11.40
CA ASN A 206 -7.86 7.97 11.23
C ASN A 206 -8.04 7.54 9.78
N SER A 207 -6.98 7.01 9.17
CA SER A 207 -7.02 6.51 7.80
C SER A 207 -8.04 5.38 7.63
N ILE A 208 -8.72 5.39 6.50
CA ILE A 208 -9.75 4.41 6.13
C ILE A 208 -9.23 3.54 4.98
N PHE A 209 -9.22 2.23 5.18
CA PHE A 209 -8.82 1.25 4.17
C PHE A 209 -9.99 0.41 3.68
N LYS A 210 -10.96 0.15 4.56
CA LYS A 210 -12.15 -0.66 4.28
C LYS A 210 -13.38 -0.06 4.95
N ILE A 211 -14.56 -0.49 4.49
CA ILE A 211 -15.86 -0.07 5.02
C ILE A 211 -15.97 -0.26 6.53
N LYS A 212 -15.40 -1.35 7.06
CA LYS A 212 -15.39 -1.62 8.50
C LYS A 212 -14.74 -0.49 9.30
N ASP A 213 -13.65 0.09 8.79
CA ASP A 213 -12.92 1.16 9.50
C ASP A 213 -13.82 2.39 9.67
N LEU A 214 -14.57 2.76 8.62
CA LEU A 214 -15.51 3.88 8.68
C LEU A 214 -16.67 3.59 9.64
N ASN A 215 -17.27 2.39 9.57
CA ASN A 215 -18.36 1.98 10.45
C ASN A 215 -17.95 1.98 11.93
N ASP A 216 -16.75 1.48 12.23
CA ASP A 216 -16.20 1.47 13.58
C ASP A 216 -16.02 2.91 14.10
N LYS A 217 -15.57 3.84 13.25
CA LYS A 217 -15.45 5.27 13.61
C LYS A 217 -16.81 5.93 13.82
N ILE A 218 -17.79 5.70 12.95
CA ILE A 218 -19.16 6.20 13.13
C ILE A 218 -19.75 5.70 14.45
N LYS A 219 -19.56 4.41 14.77
CA LYS A 219 -20.02 3.82 16.02
C LYS A 219 -19.40 4.50 17.25
N ILE A 220 -18.10 4.77 17.22
CA ILE A 220 -17.40 5.49 18.29
C ILE A 220 -17.97 6.91 18.45
N VAL A 221 -18.17 7.64 17.35
CA VAL A 221 -18.73 9.00 17.35
C VAL A 221 -20.13 9.01 17.98
N LYS A 222 -21.01 8.07 17.59
CA LYS A 222 -22.37 7.93 18.16
C LYS A 222 -22.32 7.57 19.65
N ASN A 223 -21.46 6.63 20.06
CA ASN A 223 -21.30 6.26 21.47
C ASN A 223 -20.85 7.44 22.34
N ASN A 224 -20.02 8.33 21.77
CA ASN A 224 -19.57 9.56 22.42
C ASN A 224 -20.61 10.70 22.34
N LYS A 225 -21.82 10.43 21.86
CA LYS A 225 -22.93 11.39 21.71
C LYS A 225 -22.58 12.59 20.82
N LYS A 226 -21.57 12.48 19.96
CA LYS A 226 -21.26 13.48 18.95
C LYS A 226 -22.31 13.39 17.83
N LYS A 227 -22.80 14.53 17.37
CA LYS A 227 -23.79 14.62 16.27
C LYS A 227 -23.15 14.66 14.88
N SER A 228 -21.84 14.92 14.81
CA SER A 228 -21.11 15.04 13.56
C SER A 228 -19.80 14.26 13.60
N ILE A 229 -19.38 13.81 12.43
CA ILE A 229 -18.10 13.16 12.17
C ILE A 229 -17.26 14.04 11.24
N LEU A 230 -15.96 14.16 11.53
CA LEU A 230 -15.01 14.81 10.63
C LEU A 230 -14.52 13.80 9.59
N ILE A 231 -14.61 14.15 8.32
CA ILE A 231 -14.17 13.32 7.19
C ILE A 231 -13.16 14.09 6.35
N SER A 232 -12.02 13.46 6.07
CA SER A 232 -11.04 13.92 5.09
C SER A 232 -11.30 13.20 3.77
N LEU A 233 -11.40 13.96 2.68
CA LEU A 233 -11.66 13.43 1.34
C LEU A 233 -10.78 14.09 0.29
N VAL A 234 -10.62 13.43 -0.85
CA VAL A 234 -9.96 13.95 -2.03
C VAL A 234 -11.01 14.22 -3.09
N ARG A 235 -11.06 15.45 -3.59
CA ARG A 235 -11.91 15.87 -4.70
C ARG A 235 -11.03 16.58 -5.71
N GLU A 236 -11.04 16.13 -6.96
CA GLU A 236 -10.25 16.74 -8.04
C GLU A 236 -8.75 16.85 -7.69
N GLN A 237 -8.18 15.80 -7.08
CA GLN A 237 -6.78 15.74 -6.60
C GLN A 237 -6.42 16.71 -5.45
N GLN A 238 -7.43 17.32 -4.80
CA GLN A 238 -7.22 18.18 -3.65
C GLN A 238 -7.85 17.57 -2.41
N GLU A 239 -7.08 17.53 -1.32
CA GLU A 239 -7.61 17.16 -0.01
C GLU A 239 -8.53 18.25 0.53
N LYS A 240 -9.67 17.81 1.06
CA LYS A 240 -10.71 18.64 1.67
C LYS A 240 -11.14 17.99 2.97
N PHE A 241 -11.57 18.82 3.91
CA PHE A 241 -12.12 18.40 5.18
C PHE A 241 -13.58 18.84 5.27
N VAL A 242 -14.45 17.94 5.70
CA VAL A 242 -15.87 18.21 5.89
C VAL A 242 -16.34 17.65 7.24
N ALA A 243 -17.13 18.44 7.95
CA ALA A 243 -17.87 17.95 9.11
C ALA A 243 -19.28 17.53 8.66
N VAL A 244 -19.63 16.29 8.89
CA VAL A 244 -20.89 15.70 8.42
C VAL A 244 -21.75 15.36 9.61
N PHE A 245 -23.00 15.85 9.60
CA PHE A 245 -23.98 15.44 10.60
C PHE A 245 -24.43 14.01 10.34
N LEU A 246 -24.35 13.17 11.37
CA LEU A 246 -24.81 11.79 11.31
C LEU A 246 -26.34 11.76 11.37
N LYS A 247 -26.95 10.94 10.51
CA LYS A 247 -28.38 10.60 10.58
C LYS A 247 -28.70 9.60 11.71
#